data_AF-A0A8T2KJZ4-F1
#
_entry.id   AF-A0A8T2KJZ4-F1
#
_cell.length_a   1.000
_cell.length_b   1.000
_cell.length_c   1.000
_cell.angle_alpha   90.00
_cell.angle_beta   90.00
_cell.angle_gamma   90.00
#
_symmetry.space_group_name_H-M   'P 1'
#
loop_
_entity.id
_entity.type
_entity.pdbx_description
1 polymer ?
#
loop_
_entity_poly.entity_id
_entity_poly.type
_entity_poly.pdbx_seq_one_letter_code
_entity_poly.pdbx_strand_id
1 'polypeptide(L)'
;MTGERDCSLADVSCDISARTSSTGEIDRMADAVVMQDSVEREGSGSLTGGEQVSAPQPAPCQQRQSRLPLSRVKALMKADPDVTMASQESVFVISKATELFIETIAKDAYIYAQQGKRKTLQRKDLDNAIDAIDEFAFLEGTLD
;
A
#
# COMPACT_ATOMS: atom_id res chain seq x y z
N MET A 1 -14.91 -27.25 34.22
CA MET A 1 -15.48 -25.95 33.84
C MET A 1 -14.43 -25.17 33.07
N THR A 2 -14.16 -25.54 31.82
CA THR A 2 -13.35 -24.74 30.89
C THR A 2 -14.31 -24.19 29.86
N GLY A 3 -14.80 -22.98 30.10
CA GLY A 3 -15.56 -22.24 29.10
C GLY A 3 -14.62 -21.85 27.97
N GLU A 4 -14.66 -22.62 26.89
CA GLU A 4 -14.19 -22.15 25.59
C GLU A 4 -15.02 -20.91 25.25
N ARG A 5 -14.35 -19.77 25.28
CA ARG A 5 -14.91 -18.52 24.77
C ARG A 5 -14.86 -18.65 23.25
N ASP A 6 -15.96 -19.10 22.66
CA ASP A 6 -16.29 -18.81 21.27
C ASP A 6 -16.35 -17.29 21.12
N CYS A 7 -15.19 -16.67 20.92
CA CYS A 7 -15.11 -15.31 20.39
C CYS A 7 -15.60 -15.46 18.95
N SER A 8 -16.86 -15.14 18.72
CA SER A 8 -17.51 -15.45 17.46
C SER A 8 -16.75 -14.76 16.32
N LEU A 9 -16.66 -15.42 15.16
CA LEU A 9 -16.04 -14.86 13.96
C LEU A 9 -16.59 -13.44 13.63
N ALA A 10 -17.84 -13.17 14.05
CA ALA A 10 -18.50 -11.88 13.94
C ALA A 10 -17.88 -10.79 14.84
N ASP A 11 -17.38 -11.11 16.04
CA ASP A 11 -16.68 -10.15 16.91
C ASP A 11 -15.35 -9.71 16.29
N VAL A 12 -14.65 -10.62 15.62
CA VAL A 12 -13.36 -10.34 14.95
C VAL A 12 -13.58 -9.51 13.69
N SER A 13 -14.56 -9.88 12.87
CA SER A 13 -14.95 -9.09 11.70
C SER A 13 -15.40 -7.68 12.12
N CYS A 14 -16.10 -7.53 13.24
CA CYS A 14 -16.49 -6.23 13.79
C CYS A 14 -15.30 -5.40 14.30
N ASP A 15 -14.30 -5.99 14.98
CA ASP A 15 -13.09 -5.27 15.43
C ASP A 15 -12.22 -4.81 14.24
N ILE A 16 -12.10 -5.65 13.20
CA ILE A 16 -11.37 -5.31 11.97
C ILE A 16 -12.12 -4.22 11.19
N SER A 17 -13.43 -4.38 10.99
CA SER A 17 -14.27 -3.38 10.30
C SER A 17 -14.33 -2.04 11.06
N ALA A 18 -14.26 -2.07 12.40
CA ALA A 18 -14.12 -0.86 13.22
C ALA A 18 -12.73 -0.21 13.07
N ARG A 19 -11.66 -0.99 12.89
CA ARG A 19 -10.32 -0.47 12.56
C ARG A 19 -10.25 0.10 11.14
N THR A 20 -10.89 -0.54 10.16
CA THR A 20 -10.95 -0.03 8.78
C THR A 20 -11.88 1.18 8.67
N SER A 21 -12.89 1.34 9.53
CA SER A 21 -13.73 2.55 9.59
C SER A 21 -13.07 3.73 10.31
N SER A 22 -12.15 3.48 11.26
CA SER A 22 -11.38 4.53 11.95
C SER A 22 -10.12 4.97 11.19
N THR A 23 -10.05 4.67 9.89
CA THR A 23 -9.01 5.04 8.91
C THR A 23 -8.91 6.53 8.61
N GLY A 24 -9.31 7.41 9.54
CA GLY A 24 -8.94 8.82 9.54
C GLY A 24 -7.41 9.08 9.56
N GLU A 25 -6.59 8.03 9.53
CA GLU A 25 -5.13 8.09 9.36
C GLU A 25 -4.68 7.86 7.91
N ILE A 26 -5.39 7.06 7.10
CA ILE A 26 -5.08 6.91 5.65
C ILE A 26 -5.67 8.07 4.83
N ASP A 27 -6.81 8.62 5.22
CA ASP A 27 -7.39 9.82 4.60
C ASP A 27 -6.50 11.06 4.85
N ARG A 28 -5.90 11.16 6.04
CA ARG A 28 -4.88 12.18 6.36
C ARG A 28 -3.60 12.03 5.55
N MET A 29 -3.25 10.80 5.14
CA MET A 29 -2.08 10.59 4.29
C MET A 29 -2.39 10.93 2.83
N ALA A 30 -3.64 10.70 2.37
CA ALA A 30 -4.12 11.20 1.09
C ALA A 30 -4.13 12.74 1.07
N ASP A 31 -4.56 13.39 2.14
CA ASP A 31 -4.50 14.85 2.33
C ASP A 31 -3.04 15.37 2.34
N ALA A 32 -2.11 14.63 2.99
CA ALA A 32 -0.68 14.95 2.96
C ALA A 32 -0.01 14.74 1.59
N VAL A 33 -0.53 13.84 0.74
CA VAL A 33 -0.09 13.67 -0.65
C VAL A 33 -0.60 14.83 -1.51
N VAL A 34 -1.83 15.32 -1.27
CA VAL A 34 -2.42 16.45 -2.00
C VAL A 34 -1.69 17.77 -1.68
N MET A 35 -1.13 17.94 -0.49
CA MET A 35 -0.41 19.17 -0.10
C MET A 35 1.03 19.31 -0.66
N GLN A 36 1.54 18.37 -1.44
CA GLN A 36 2.92 18.44 -1.99
C GLN A 36 2.99 18.95 -3.44
N ASP A 37 1.86 19.34 -4.04
CA ASP A 37 1.76 19.85 -5.41
C ASP A 37 1.92 21.38 -5.45
N SER A 38 3.17 21.86 -5.44
CA SER A 38 3.47 23.26 -5.79
C SER A 38 4.83 23.46 -6.45
N VAL A 39 5.44 22.42 -7.01
CA VAL A 39 6.63 22.61 -7.85
C VAL A 39 6.46 21.88 -9.17
N GLU A 40 5.84 22.56 -10.12
CA GLU A 40 6.00 22.29 -11.54
C GLU A 40 7.50 22.18 -11.88
N ARG A 41 7.87 21.19 -12.70
CA ARG A 41 8.77 21.47 -13.82
C ARG A 41 8.80 20.33 -14.84
N GLU A 42 8.25 20.71 -15.98
CA GLU A 42 8.46 20.18 -17.33
C GLU A 42 9.91 19.73 -17.61
N GLY A 43 10.02 18.61 -18.31
CA GLY A 43 10.95 18.49 -19.45
C GLY A 43 12.23 17.68 -19.26
N SER A 44 12.37 16.63 -20.07
CA SER A 44 13.67 16.30 -20.66
C SER A 44 13.49 15.90 -22.13
N GLY A 45 13.57 16.93 -22.99
CA GLY A 45 13.82 16.84 -24.43
C GLY A 45 15.08 17.66 -24.73
N SER A 46 15.97 17.07 -25.52
CA SER A 46 17.36 17.47 -25.75
C SER A 46 17.54 18.73 -26.64
N LEU A 47 18.65 19.46 -26.38
CA LEU A 47 19.59 20.14 -27.32
C LEU A 47 19.88 21.66 -27.08
N THR A 48 21.16 21.91 -26.79
CA THR A 48 22.06 23.04 -27.16
C THR A 48 21.79 24.50 -26.74
N GLY A 49 22.70 25.04 -25.90
CA GLY A 49 23.39 26.33 -26.12
C GLY A 49 22.97 27.57 -25.29
N GLY A 50 23.88 28.07 -24.43
CA GLY A 50 24.01 29.51 -24.12
C GLY A 50 23.65 30.01 -22.71
N GLU A 51 24.68 30.49 -21.99
CA GLU A 51 24.72 31.50 -20.91
C GLU A 51 24.02 31.29 -19.54
N GLN A 52 24.83 31.43 -18.47
CA GLN A 52 24.44 31.41 -17.05
C GLN A 52 23.67 32.65 -16.59
N VAL A 53 22.60 32.42 -15.81
CA VAL A 53 22.18 33.34 -14.73
C VAL A 53 21.86 32.49 -13.49
N SER A 54 22.49 32.85 -12.37
CA SER A 54 22.44 32.18 -11.07
C SER A 54 21.09 32.37 -10.34
N ALA A 55 20.43 31.27 -10.00
CA ALA A 55 19.24 31.21 -9.14
C ALA A 55 19.43 30.08 -8.09
N PRO A 56 18.85 30.22 -6.87
CA PRO A 56 19.22 29.41 -5.72
C PRO A 56 18.86 27.93 -5.91
N GLN A 57 19.82 27.05 -5.63
CA GLN A 57 19.64 25.60 -5.69
C GLN A 57 18.57 25.16 -4.67
N PRO A 58 17.47 24.52 -5.09
CA PRO A 58 16.63 23.79 -4.15
C PRO A 58 17.43 22.58 -3.64
N ALA A 59 17.36 22.39 -2.32
CA ALA A 59 17.99 21.32 -1.56
C ALA A 59 17.82 19.93 -2.21
N PRO A 60 18.75 18.98 -2.00
CA PRO A 60 18.65 17.65 -2.57
C PRO A 60 17.27 17.06 -2.25
N CYS A 61 16.52 16.78 -3.31
CA CYS A 61 15.19 16.19 -3.27
C CYS A 61 15.26 14.97 -2.36
N GLN A 62 14.61 15.05 -1.19
CA GLN A 62 14.54 13.93 -0.25
C GLN A 62 14.18 12.70 -1.06
N GLN A 63 15.13 11.76 -1.17
CA GLN A 63 14.98 10.61 -2.03
C GLN A 63 13.66 9.95 -1.65
N ARG A 64 12.69 9.97 -2.57
CA ARG A 64 11.40 9.29 -2.46
C ARG A 64 11.66 7.79 -2.47
N GLN A 65 12.20 7.28 -1.36
CA GLN A 65 12.64 5.90 -1.23
C GLN A 65 11.43 5.02 -0.91
N SER A 66 11.08 4.16 -1.84
CA SER A 66 10.25 2.99 -1.54
C SER A 66 11.15 1.82 -1.13
N ARG A 67 10.64 0.98 -0.23
CA ARG A 67 11.25 -0.28 0.18
C ARG A 67 11.16 -1.34 -0.92
N LEU A 68 10.27 -1.13 -1.90
CA LEU A 68 10.09 -2.01 -3.04
C LEU A 68 10.86 -1.45 -4.26
N PRO A 69 11.43 -2.32 -5.11
CA PRO A 69 12.13 -1.90 -6.31
C PRO A 69 11.15 -1.33 -7.35
N LEU A 70 11.22 -0.02 -7.59
CA LEU A 70 10.31 0.69 -8.50
C LEU A 70 10.30 0.13 -9.93
N SER A 71 11.43 -0.38 -10.41
CA SER A 71 11.52 -1.04 -11.72
C SER A 71 10.64 -2.29 -11.81
N ARG A 72 10.52 -3.06 -10.72
CA ARG A 72 9.67 -4.26 -10.67
C ARG A 72 8.20 -3.88 -10.60
N VAL A 73 7.85 -2.87 -9.81
CA VAL A 73 6.48 -2.34 -9.73
C VAL A 73 6.02 -1.86 -11.10
N LYS A 74 6.83 -1.06 -11.80
CA LYS A 74 6.54 -0.61 -13.16
C LYS A 74 6.36 -1.77 -14.14
N ALA A 75 7.17 -2.83 -14.04
CA ALA A 75 7.03 -4.01 -14.89
C ALA A 75 5.72 -4.78 -14.63
N LEU A 76 5.26 -4.85 -13.37
CA LEU A 76 3.97 -5.45 -13.02
C LEU A 76 2.79 -4.60 -13.54
N MET A 77 2.87 -3.27 -13.40
CA MET A 77 1.86 -2.36 -13.98
C MET A 77 1.72 -2.54 -15.49
N LYS A 78 2.84 -2.72 -16.19
CA LYS A 78 2.87 -2.93 -17.66
C LYS A 78 2.64 -4.38 -18.09
N ALA A 79 2.37 -5.29 -17.16
CA ALA A 79 1.95 -6.65 -17.52
C ALA A 79 0.51 -6.65 -18.07
N ASP A 80 -0.27 -5.62 -17.73
CA ASP A 80 -1.57 -5.34 -18.33
C ASP A 80 -1.38 -4.78 -19.76
N PRO A 81 -1.96 -5.42 -20.80
CA PRO A 81 -1.87 -4.94 -22.18
C PRO A 81 -2.46 -3.55 -22.40
N ASP A 82 -3.37 -3.09 -21.55
CA ASP A 82 -4.02 -1.78 -21.69
C ASP A 82 -3.16 -0.64 -21.08
N VAL A 83 -2.09 -0.96 -20.35
CA VAL A 83 -1.18 0.01 -19.73
C VAL A 83 0.03 0.29 -20.63
N THR A 84 -0.08 1.35 -21.44
CA THR A 84 0.99 1.74 -22.37
C THR A 84 2.14 2.50 -21.70
N MET A 85 1.81 3.52 -20.89
CA MET A 85 2.75 4.40 -20.19
C MET A 85 2.41 4.50 -18.71
N ALA A 86 3.45 4.52 -17.86
CA ALA A 86 3.33 4.70 -16.42
C ALA A 86 4.32 5.79 -15.97
N SER A 87 3.79 6.86 -15.36
CA SER A 87 4.57 7.98 -14.84
C SER A 87 5.39 7.55 -13.61
N GLN A 88 6.47 8.29 -13.31
CA GLN A 88 7.32 7.98 -12.15
C GLN A 88 6.55 8.15 -10.83
N GLU A 89 5.70 9.17 -10.72
CA GLU A 89 4.89 9.43 -9.53
C GLU A 89 3.84 8.32 -9.31
N SER A 90 3.17 7.85 -10.37
CA SER A 90 2.21 6.75 -10.27
C SER A 90 2.88 5.47 -9.76
N VAL A 91 4.07 5.14 -10.28
CA VAL A 91 4.85 3.98 -9.83
C VAL A 91 5.23 4.14 -8.35
N PHE A 92 5.63 5.33 -7.92
CA PHE A 92 5.96 5.60 -6.52
C PHE A 92 4.76 5.44 -5.59
N VAL A 93 3.60 6.01 -5.94
CA VAL A 93 2.37 5.91 -5.15
C VAL A 93 1.92 4.46 -4.99
N ILE A 94 1.90 3.68 -6.09
CA ILE A 94 1.55 2.25 -6.02
C ILE A 94 2.55 1.48 -5.15
N SER A 95 3.83 1.80 -5.24
CA SER A 95 4.86 1.21 -4.40
C SER A 95 4.60 1.47 -2.91
N LYS A 96 4.19 2.70 -2.55
CA LYS A 96 3.81 3.05 -1.17
C LYS A 96 2.49 2.43 -0.73
N ALA A 97 1.49 2.40 -1.59
CA ALA A 97 0.24 1.70 -1.32
C ALA A 97 0.48 0.21 -1.07
N THR A 98 1.40 -0.41 -1.82
CA THR A 98 1.74 -1.83 -1.65
C THR A 98 2.47 -2.08 -0.32
N GLU A 99 3.36 -1.17 0.11
CA GLU A 99 3.98 -1.24 1.45
C GLU A 99 2.91 -1.27 2.55
N LEU A 100 1.95 -0.33 2.48
CA LEU A 100 0.86 -0.26 3.46
C LEU A 100 -0.07 -1.47 3.38
N PHE A 101 -0.40 -1.91 2.17
CA PHE A 101 -1.24 -3.08 1.92
C PHE A 101 -0.67 -4.34 2.58
N ILE A 102 0.63 -4.60 2.40
CA ILE A 102 1.30 -5.74 3.02
C ILE A 102 1.24 -5.66 4.55
N GLU A 103 1.44 -4.47 5.13
CA GLU A 103 1.35 -4.30 6.58
C GLU A 103 -0.07 -4.54 7.11
N THR A 104 -1.09 -4.06 6.40
CA THR A 104 -2.50 -4.23 6.80
C THR A 104 -2.90 -5.70 6.75
N ILE A 105 -2.75 -6.36 5.60
CA ILE A 105 -3.18 -7.76 5.46
C ILE A 105 -2.41 -8.70 6.39
N ALA A 106 -1.12 -8.42 6.66
CA ALA A 106 -0.34 -9.21 7.60
C ALA A 106 -0.83 -9.03 9.05
N LYS A 107 -1.23 -7.82 9.46
CA LYS A 107 -1.81 -7.58 10.79
C LYS A 107 -3.14 -8.29 10.94
N ASP A 108 -4.00 -8.22 9.94
CA ASP A 108 -5.33 -8.84 9.97
C ASP A 108 -5.23 -10.37 9.97
N ALA A 109 -4.40 -10.95 9.11
CA ALA A 109 -4.11 -12.39 9.15
C ALA A 109 -3.50 -12.82 10.50
N TYR A 110 -2.65 -11.98 11.11
CA TYR A 110 -2.06 -12.30 12.41
C TYR A 110 -3.08 -12.35 13.55
N ILE A 111 -4.19 -11.61 13.46
CA ILE A 111 -5.30 -11.70 14.44
C ILE A 111 -5.86 -13.13 14.48
N TYR A 112 -6.05 -13.78 13.33
CA TYR A 112 -6.48 -15.19 13.23
C TYR A 112 -5.42 -16.17 13.74
N ALA A 113 -4.12 -15.89 13.51
CA ALA A 113 -3.04 -16.69 14.07
C ALA A 113 -3.04 -16.66 15.62
N GLN A 114 -3.25 -15.47 16.21
CA GLN A 114 -3.31 -15.29 17.67
C GLN A 114 -4.51 -15.97 18.32
N GLN A 115 -5.66 -16.03 17.65
CA GLN A 115 -6.82 -16.80 18.12
C GLN A 115 -6.48 -18.29 18.28
N GLY A 116 -5.69 -18.82 17.35
CA GLY A 116 -5.13 -20.17 17.45
C GLY A 116 -4.04 -20.34 18.51
N LYS A 117 -3.75 -19.31 19.33
CA LYS A 117 -2.63 -19.23 20.29
C LYS A 117 -1.27 -19.46 19.62
N ARG A 118 -1.19 -19.21 18.31
CA ARG A 118 0.03 -19.35 17.53
C ARG A 118 0.67 -17.98 17.34
N LYS A 119 2.00 -17.98 17.27
CA LYS A 119 2.81 -16.82 16.88
C LYS A 119 3.34 -16.94 15.46
N THR A 120 2.99 -18.04 14.78
CA THR A 120 3.39 -18.36 13.41
C THR A 120 2.18 -18.21 12.52
N LEU A 121 2.28 -17.31 11.54
CA LEU A 121 1.26 -17.05 10.53
C LEU A 121 1.27 -18.21 9.52
N GLN A 122 0.09 -18.77 9.26
CA GLN A 122 -0.13 -19.86 8.31
C GLN A 122 -1.02 -19.38 7.17
N ARG A 123 -0.97 -20.07 6.01
CA ARG A 123 -1.82 -19.75 4.85
C ARG A 123 -3.31 -19.66 5.22
N LYS A 124 -3.81 -20.61 6.02
CA LYS A 124 -5.20 -20.59 6.51
C LYS A 124 -5.61 -19.31 7.26
N ASP A 125 -4.65 -18.64 7.92
CA ASP A 125 -4.95 -17.41 8.66
C ASP A 125 -5.14 -16.24 7.69
N LEU A 126 -4.48 -16.28 6.53
CA LEU A 126 -4.66 -15.35 5.44
C LEU A 126 -5.98 -15.61 4.70
N ASP A 127 -6.31 -16.88 4.43
CA ASP A 127 -7.58 -17.27 3.80
C ASP A 127 -8.77 -16.78 4.66
N ASN A 128 -8.73 -17.02 5.97
CA ASN A 128 -9.75 -16.52 6.90
C ASN A 128 -9.85 -14.98 6.93
N ALA A 129 -8.74 -14.27 6.73
CA ALA A 129 -8.75 -12.81 6.69
C ALA A 129 -9.39 -12.30 5.40
N ILE A 130 -9.12 -12.96 4.26
CA ILE A 130 -9.72 -12.63 2.96
C ILE A 130 -11.23 -12.87 3.00
N ASP A 131 -11.68 -13.99 3.55
CA ASP A 131 -13.11 -14.33 3.63
C ASP A 131 -13.92 -13.42 4.56
N ALA A 132 -13.25 -12.78 5.53
CA ALA A 132 -13.90 -11.98 6.56
C ALA A 132 -13.95 -10.46 6.27
N ILE A 133 -13.15 -9.98 5.30
CA ILE A 133 -12.93 -8.56 5.03
C ILE A 133 -13.23 -8.30 3.54
N ASP A 134 -14.31 -7.57 3.27
CA ASP A 134 -14.79 -7.31 1.91
C ASP A 134 -13.76 -6.53 1.07
N GLU A 135 -12.95 -5.68 1.71
CA GLU A 135 -11.85 -4.96 1.06
C GLU A 135 -10.76 -5.88 0.48
N PHE A 136 -10.70 -7.15 0.91
CA PHE A 136 -9.78 -8.17 0.38
C PHE A 136 -10.44 -9.12 -0.63
N ALA A 137 -11.71 -8.93 -0.99
CA ALA A 137 -12.42 -9.81 -1.93
C ALA A 137 -11.71 -9.95 -3.29
N PHE A 138 -10.93 -8.96 -3.72
CA PHE A 138 -10.13 -9.04 -4.95
C PHE A 138 -9.04 -10.14 -4.92
N LEU A 139 -8.72 -10.70 -3.75
CA LEU A 139 -7.79 -11.82 -3.58
C LEU A 139 -8.48 -13.19 -3.57
N GLU A 140 -9.81 -13.25 -3.53
CA GLU A 140 -10.56 -14.51 -3.52
C GLU A 140 -10.21 -15.35 -4.76
N GLY A 141 -9.94 -16.65 -4.56
CA GLY A 141 -9.54 -17.56 -5.64
C GLY A 141 -8.14 -17.36 -6.22
N THR A 142 -7.35 -16.39 -5.73
CA THR A 142 -5.98 -16.15 -6.21
C THR A 142 -4.94 -17.03 -5.51
N LEU A 143 -5.25 -17.53 -4.31
CA LEU A 143 -4.28 -18.19 -3.44
C LEU A 143 -4.28 -19.72 -3.50
N ASP A 144 -5.05 -20.36 -4.38
CA ASP A 144 -5.24 -21.83 -4.44
C ASP A 144 -3.94 -22.65 -4.53
#